data_AF-Q05Y96-F1
#
_entry.id   AF-Q05Y96-F1
#
_cell.length_a   1.000
_cell.length_b   1.000
_cell.length_c   1.000
_cell.angle_alpha   90.00
_cell.angle_beta   90.00
_cell.angle_gamma   90.00
#
_symmetry.space_group_name_H-M   'P 1'
#
loop_
_entity.id
_entity.type
_entity.pdbx_description
1 polymer ?
#
loop_
_entity_poly.entity_id
_entity_poly.type
_entity_poly.pdbx_seq_one_letter_code
_entity_poly.pdbx_strand_id
1 'polypeptide(L)'
;MEHQGQGNHVRAIQPLECIDGFGVNTTPAQMRMVLTRLGERSRMVVTGDITQVDLPAGQLSGLVEAAQVLEGVEGVAVCKLTSADVVRHPLVQRVVEAYAKRDKANGGPPSTAPRSRRT
;
A
#
# COMPACT_ATOMS: atom_id res chain seq x y z
N MET A 1 -28.55 11.64 30.17
CA MET A 1 -28.93 11.74 28.75
C MET A 1 -28.28 13.00 28.20
N GLU A 2 -27.04 12.89 27.71
CA GLU A 2 -26.43 13.96 26.91
C GLU A 2 -25.75 13.27 25.72
N HIS A 3 -26.37 13.44 24.56
CA HIS A 3 -25.95 12.88 23.29
C HIS A 3 -24.86 13.76 22.67
N GLN A 4 -23.78 13.09 22.24
CA GLN A 4 -23.06 13.24 20.97
C GLN A 4 -22.47 14.61 20.59
N GLY A 5 -21.18 14.57 20.28
CA GLY A 5 -20.50 15.62 19.53
C GLY A 5 -18.99 15.49 19.43
N GLN A 6 -18.39 14.30 19.61
CA GLN A 6 -16.96 14.12 19.34
C GLN A 6 -16.76 13.99 17.83
N GLY A 7 -16.56 15.16 17.20
CA GLY A 7 -16.06 15.28 15.85
C GLY A 7 -14.81 14.42 15.66
N ASN A 8 -14.75 13.80 14.48
CA ASN A 8 -13.73 12.87 14.02
C ASN A 8 -12.35 13.56 13.97
N HIS A 9 -11.75 13.81 15.13
CA HIS A 9 -10.41 14.38 15.26
C HIS A 9 -9.40 13.25 15.08
N VAL A 10 -8.94 13.08 13.85
CA VAL A 10 -7.69 12.37 13.56
C VAL A 10 -6.55 13.24 14.12
N ARG A 11 -6.27 13.13 15.42
CA ARG A 11 -5.10 13.76 16.03
C ARG A 11 -3.88 12.90 15.73
N ALA A 12 -3.09 13.36 14.75
CA ALA A 12 -1.77 12.85 14.47
C ALA A 12 -0.82 13.24 15.63
N ILE A 13 -0.38 12.24 16.38
CA ILE A 13 0.81 12.36 17.24
C ILE A 13 1.92 11.60 16.52
N GLN A 14 2.73 12.35 15.74
CA GLN A 14 4.14 12.14 15.37
C GLN A 14 4.66 10.71 15.04
N PRO A 15 5.38 10.48 13.93
CA PRO A 15 5.20 11.04 12.59
C PRO A 15 4.16 10.19 11.83
N LEU A 16 3.19 10.87 11.23
CA LEU A 16 2.42 10.30 10.14
C LEU A 16 3.35 10.24 8.92
N GLU A 17 4.27 9.28 8.90
CA GLU A 17 4.61 8.70 7.61
C GLU A 17 3.32 7.97 7.23
N CYS A 18 2.50 8.57 6.36
CA CYS A 18 1.80 7.72 5.42
C CYS A 18 2.90 6.82 4.86
N ILE A 19 2.86 5.54 5.23
CA ILE A 19 3.80 4.53 4.76
C ILE A 19 3.42 4.26 3.29
N ASP A 20 3.46 5.29 2.45
CA ASP A 20 3.22 5.21 1.00
C ASP A 20 4.38 4.49 0.30
N GLY A 21 5.42 4.07 1.03
CA GLY A 21 6.58 3.36 0.51
C GLY A 21 7.03 2.09 1.26
N PHE A 22 6.66 1.87 2.53
CA PHE A 22 7.15 0.68 3.25
C PHE A 22 6.25 -0.56 3.07
N GLY A 23 4.95 -0.44 2.77
CA GLY A 23 4.09 -1.63 2.62
C GLY A 23 4.50 -2.54 1.44
N VAL A 24 5.20 -2.01 0.45
CA VAL A 24 5.61 -2.73 -0.77
C VAL A 24 6.91 -3.52 -0.60
N ASN A 25 7.86 -3.01 0.19
CA ASN A 25 9.24 -3.52 0.27
C ASN A 25 9.68 -3.90 1.68
N THR A 26 8.71 -4.22 2.54
CA THR A 26 8.99 -4.58 3.93
C THR A 26 9.09 -6.09 4.10
N THR A 27 10.12 -6.54 4.80
CA THR A 27 10.25 -7.92 5.26
C THR A 27 9.35 -8.18 6.47
N PRO A 28 8.96 -9.43 6.75
CA PRO A 28 8.17 -9.77 7.93
C PRO A 28 8.74 -9.24 9.26
N ALA A 29 10.06 -9.29 9.41
CA ALA A 29 10.73 -8.80 10.60
C ALA A 29 10.57 -7.28 10.78
N GLN A 30 10.73 -6.53 9.70
CA GLN A 30 10.53 -5.08 9.69
C GLN A 30 9.06 -4.70 9.95
N MET A 31 8.11 -5.44 9.35
CA MET A 31 6.68 -5.20 9.57
C MET A 31 6.31 -5.40 11.05
N ARG A 32 6.80 -6.49 11.67
CA ARG A 32 6.64 -6.70 13.11
C ARG A 32 7.22 -5.55 13.94
N MET A 33 8.41 -5.07 13.55
CA MET A 33 9.07 -3.96 14.24
C MET A 33 8.27 -2.65 14.20
N VAL A 34 7.51 -2.41 13.12
CA VAL A 34 6.65 -1.24 12.98
C VAL A 34 5.36 -1.42 13.77
N LEU A 35 4.68 -2.55 13.60
CA LEU A 35 3.38 -2.81 14.23
C LEU A 35 3.44 -2.78 15.76
N THR A 36 4.54 -3.26 16.36
CA THR A 36 4.73 -3.27 17.82
C THR A 36 5.09 -1.90 18.41
N ARG A 37 5.32 -0.89 17.58
CA ARG A 37 5.54 0.50 18.04
C ARG A 37 4.24 1.29 18.21
N LEU A 38 3.08 0.67 17.99
CA LEU A 38 1.79 1.31 18.21
C LEU A 38 1.60 1.62 19.70
N GLY A 39 1.59 2.92 20.04
CA GLY A 39 1.34 3.41 21.40
C GLY A 39 -0.15 3.54 21.75
N GLU A 40 -0.44 3.79 23.02
CA GLU A 40 -1.81 4.01 23.49
C GLU A 40 -2.45 5.25 22.84
N ARG A 41 -3.75 5.15 22.54
CA ARG A 41 -4.55 6.20 21.86
C ARG A 41 -4.04 6.58 20.46
N SER A 42 -3.17 5.78 19.86
CA SER A 42 -2.71 5.94 18.48
C SER A 42 -3.55 5.11 17.50
N ARG A 43 -3.48 5.48 16.22
CA ARG A 43 -4.02 4.69 15.10
C ARG A 43 -2.91 4.55 14.06
N MET A 44 -2.82 3.38 13.45
CA MET A 44 -1.86 3.09 12.39
C MET A 44 -2.61 2.55 11.18
N VAL A 45 -2.24 3.02 9.99
CA VAL A 45 -2.74 2.50 8.72
C VAL A 45 -1.52 2.10 7.90
N VAL A 46 -1.48 0.85 7.48
CA VAL A 46 -0.44 0.33 6.58
C VAL A 46 -1.08 0.10 5.22
N THR A 47 -0.54 0.73 4.20
CA THR A 47 -1.00 0.63 2.81
C THR A 47 0.09 0.03 1.94
N GLY A 48 -0.28 -0.68 0.89
CA GLY A 48 0.66 -1.20 -0.09
C GLY A 48 -0.04 -1.94 -1.23
N ASP A 49 0.66 -2.08 -2.35
CA ASP A 49 0.22 -2.85 -3.51
C ASP A 49 0.96 -4.19 -3.54
N ILE A 50 0.20 -5.28 -3.39
CA ILE A 50 0.74 -6.64 -3.42
C ILE A 50 1.38 -7.02 -4.76
N THR A 51 1.08 -6.30 -5.84
CA THR A 51 1.64 -6.54 -7.17
C THR A 51 2.98 -5.85 -7.38
N GLN A 52 3.36 -4.91 -6.51
CA GLN A 52 4.56 -4.08 -6.62
C GLN A 52 5.60 -4.43 -5.54
N VAL A 53 5.93 -5.71 -5.38
CA VAL A 53 6.94 -6.17 -4.40
C VAL A 53 8.33 -6.13 -5.02
N ASP A 54 9.20 -5.24 -4.52
CA ASP A 54 10.60 -5.11 -4.95
C ASP A 54 11.54 -5.81 -3.94
N LEU A 55 11.18 -7.04 -3.55
CA LEU A 55 11.99 -7.90 -2.68
C LEU A 55 12.80 -8.90 -3.52
N PRO A 56 13.99 -9.32 -3.03
CA PRO A 56 14.74 -10.42 -3.62
C PRO A 56 13.87 -11.66 -3.84
N ALA A 57 14.07 -12.35 -4.97
CA ALA A 57 13.26 -13.50 -5.35
C ALA A 57 13.23 -14.56 -4.23
N GLY A 58 12.03 -15.00 -3.86
CA GLY A 58 11.80 -16.00 -2.81
C GLY A 58 11.56 -15.42 -1.41
N GLN A 59 11.65 -14.10 -1.23
CA GLN A 59 11.34 -13.47 0.05
C GLN A 59 9.85 -13.15 0.17
N LEU A 60 9.23 -13.56 1.27
CA LEU A 60 7.84 -13.24 1.59
C LEU A 60 7.69 -11.75 1.90
N SER A 61 6.62 -11.14 1.37
CA SER A 61 6.25 -9.76 1.71
C SER A 61 5.70 -9.69 3.13
N GLY A 62 6.23 -8.75 3.92
CA GLY A 62 5.74 -8.46 5.27
C GLY A 62 4.30 -7.97 5.29
N LEU A 63 3.81 -7.34 4.22
CA LEU A 63 2.40 -6.93 4.11
C LEU A 63 1.48 -8.13 3.96
N VAL A 64 1.85 -9.10 3.12
CA VAL A 64 1.07 -10.32 2.91
C VAL A 64 1.04 -11.16 4.18
N GLU A 65 2.19 -11.36 4.84
CA GLU A 65 2.25 -12.08 6.11
C GLU A 65 1.44 -11.37 7.21
N ALA A 66 1.59 -10.05 7.36
CA ALA A 66 0.85 -9.32 8.38
C ALA A 66 -0.67 -9.37 8.14
N ALA A 67 -1.12 -9.29 6.89
CA ALA A 67 -2.54 -9.43 6.58
C ALA A 67 -3.11 -10.81 6.97
N GLN A 68 -2.31 -11.87 6.87
CA GLN A 68 -2.70 -13.22 7.28
C GLN A 68 -2.65 -13.40 8.80
N VAL A 69 -1.57 -12.93 9.44
CA VAL A 69 -1.33 -13.10 10.88
C VAL A 69 -2.29 -12.24 11.72
N LEU A 70 -2.67 -11.06 11.22
CA LEU A 70 -3.56 -10.15 11.93
C LEU A 70 -5.05 -10.42 11.63
N GLU A 71 -5.37 -11.45 10.84
CA GLU A 71 -6.74 -11.84 10.57
C GLU A 71 -7.42 -12.32 11.87
N GLY A 72 -8.50 -11.65 12.27
CA GLY A 72 -9.23 -11.95 13.51
C GLY A 72 -8.67 -11.29 14.77
N VAL A 73 -7.64 -10.45 14.68
CA VAL A 73 -7.15 -9.67 15.83
C VAL A 73 -8.12 -8.52 16.13
N GLU A 74 -8.59 -8.44 17.38
CA GLU A 74 -9.49 -7.36 17.82
C GLU A 74 -8.86 -5.98 17.60
N GLY A 75 -9.61 -5.06 16.99
CA GLY A 75 -9.15 -3.70 16.71
C GLY A 75 -8.29 -3.55 15.44
N VAL A 76 -8.04 -4.63 14.69
CA VAL A 76 -7.36 -4.59 13.39
C VAL A 76 -8.35 -4.91 12.27
N ALA A 77 -8.31 -4.14 11.18
CA ALA A 77 -9.09 -4.39 9.98
C ALA A 77 -8.17 -4.50 8.77
N VAL A 78 -8.38 -5.55 7.96
CA VAL A 78 -7.66 -5.75 6.70
C VAL A 78 -8.59 -5.42 5.55
N CYS A 79 -8.31 -4.31 4.85
CA CYS A 79 -9.10 -3.86 3.71
C CYS A 79 -8.37 -4.18 2.41
N LYS A 80 -8.95 -5.06 1.57
CA LYS A 80 -8.44 -5.33 0.21
C LYS A 80 -9.20 -4.45 -0.78
N LEU A 81 -8.50 -3.47 -1.34
CA LEU A 81 -9.05 -2.60 -2.37
C LEU A 81 -8.80 -3.19 -3.76
N THR A 82 -9.77 -3.03 -4.63
CA THR A 82 -9.73 -3.48 -6.03
C THR A 82 -9.68 -2.29 -6.97
N SER A 83 -9.49 -2.53 -8.26
CA SER A 83 -9.57 -1.47 -9.27
C SER A 83 -10.94 -0.76 -9.31
N ALA A 84 -12.02 -1.40 -8.83
CA ALA A 84 -13.34 -0.79 -8.75
C ALA A 84 -13.42 0.29 -7.66
N ASP A 85 -12.57 0.21 -6.63
CA ASP A 85 -12.53 1.16 -5.52
C ASP A 85 -11.69 2.41 -5.87
N VAL A 86 -11.01 2.41 -7.01
CA VAL A 86 -10.15 3.51 -7.45
C VAL A 86 -10.98 4.57 -8.20
N VAL A 87 -11.41 5.60 -7.46
CA VAL A 87 -12.03 6.79 -8.07
C VAL A 87 -10.94 7.70 -8.63
N ARG A 88 -10.72 7.62 -9.95
CA ARG A 88 -9.78 8.50 -10.65
C ARG A 88 -10.50 9.77 -11.12
N HIS A 89 -9.88 10.92 -10.91
CA HIS A 89 -10.37 12.17 -11.47
C HIS A 89 -10.47 12.07 -13.02
N PRO A 90 -11.52 12.61 -13.68
CA PRO A 90 -11.70 12.49 -15.13
C PRO A 90 -10.50 12.99 -15.96
N LEU A 91 -9.73 13.95 -15.42
CA LEU A 91 -8.49 14.40 -16.04
C LEU A 91 -7.40 13.32 -16.03
N VAL A 92 -7.25 12.58 -14.93
CA VAL A 92 -6.25 11.50 -14.80
C VAL A 92 -6.59 10.37 -15.77
N GLN A 93 -7.87 10.02 -15.93
CA GLN A 93 -8.31 9.04 -16.93
C GLN A 93 -7.88 9.45 -18.35
N ARG A 94 -8.14 10.72 -18.74
CA ARG A 94 -7.72 11.25 -20.04
C ARG A 94 -6.20 11.22 -20.24
N VAL A 95 -5.42 11.49 -19.19
CA VAL A 95 -3.96 11.38 -19.23
C VAL A 95 -3.54 9.92 -19.47
N VAL A 96 -4.07 8.97 -18.70
CA VAL A 96 -3.76 7.54 -18.85
C VAL A 96 -4.11 7.04 -20.25
N GLU A 97 -5.26 7.41 -20.78
CA GLU A 97 -5.68 7.05 -22.14
C GLU A 97 -4.77 7.62 -23.23
N ALA A 98 -4.31 8.86 -23.07
CA ALA A 98 -3.40 9.50 -24.02
C ALA A 98 -2.05 8.76 -24.09
N TYR A 99 -1.49 8.37 -22.95
CA TYR A 99 -0.26 7.55 -22.90
C TYR A 99 -0.49 6.16 -23.46
N ALA A 100 -1.59 5.48 -23.10
CA ALA A 100 -1.92 4.17 -23.62
C ALA A 100 -2.07 4.15 -25.16
N LYS A 101 -2.64 5.20 -25.76
CA LYS A 101 -2.74 5.36 -27.22
C LYS A 101 -1.36 5.52 -27.87
N ARG A 102 -0.47 6.31 -27.26
CA ARG A 102 0.91 6.51 -27.73
C ARG A 102 1.72 5.22 -27.66
N ASP A 103 1.62 4.47 -26.56
CA ASP A 103 2.36 3.23 -26.37
C ASP A 103 1.92 2.15 -27.37
N LYS A 104 0.61 2.07 -27.67
CA LYS A 104 0.08 1.21 -28.74
C LYS A 104 0.54 1.64 -30.13
N ALA A 105 0.61 2.95 -30.40
CA ALA A 105 1.05 3.47 -31.70
C ALA A 105 2.55 3.29 -31.95
N ASN A 106 3.37 3.29 -30.90
CA ASN A 106 4.82 3.14 -31.01
C ASN A 106 5.31 1.68 -31.10
N GLY A 107 4.43 0.67 -31.02
CA GLY A 107 4.78 -0.74 -31.25
C GLY A 107 5.92 -1.28 -30.38
N GLY A 108 6.25 -0.62 -29.27
CA GLY A 108 7.33 -1.05 -28.38
C GLY A 108 6.88 -2.22 -27.51
N PRO A 109 7.66 -3.31 -27.38
CA PRO A 109 7.29 -4.40 -26.48
C PRO A 109 7.23 -3.88 -25.03
N PRO A 110 6.37 -4.46 -24.17
CA PRO A 110 6.32 -4.09 -22.76
C PRO A 110 7.68 -4.37 -22.11
N SER A 111 8.43 -3.31 -21.81
CA SER A 111 9.72 -3.38 -21.15
C SER A 111 9.51 -3.61 -19.65
N THR A 112 9.19 -4.84 -19.26
CA THR A 112 9.31 -5.33 -17.88
C THR A 112 10.10 -6.62 -17.88
N ALA A 113 11.42 -6.50 -18.01
CA ALA A 113 12.37 -7.53 -17.61
C ALA A 113 13.66 -6.86 -17.14
N PRO A 114 14.22 -7.22 -15.96
CA PRO A 114 15.50 -6.70 -15.53
C PRO A 114 16.57 -7.20 -16.50
N ARG A 115 17.33 -6.27 -17.08
CA ARG A 115 18.49 -6.59 -17.92
C ARG A 115 19.55 -7.23 -17.04
N SER A 116 19.59 -8.56 -16.98
CA SER A 116 20.79 -9.29 -16.59
C SER A 116 21.92 -8.87 -17.52
N ARG A 117 22.89 -8.11 -16.99
CA ARG A 117 24.13 -7.83 -17.70
C ARG A 117 25.13 -8.91 -17.31
N ARG A 118 25.54 -9.62 -18.36
CA ARG A 118 26.56 -10.65 -18.47
C ARG A 118 27.93 -10.16 -17.98
N THR A 119 28.73 -11.15 -17.54
CA THR A 119 30.18 -11.22 -17.25
C THR A 119 30.68 -10.49 -16.02
#